data_AF-A0A2U3K6J8-F1
#
_entry.id   AF-A0A2U3K6J8-F1
#
_cell.length_a   1.000
_cell.length_b   1.000
_cell.length_c   1.000
_cell.angle_alpha   90.00
_cell.angle_beta   90.00
_cell.angle_gamma   90.00
#
_symmetry.space_group_name_H-M   'P 1'
#
loop_
_entity.id
_entity.type
_entity.pdbx_description
1 polymer ?
#
loop_
_entity_poly.entity_id
_entity_poly.type
_entity_poly.pdbx_seq_one_letter_code
_entity_poly.pdbx_strand_id
1 'polypeptide(L)'
;MPGDTVEIRDNILLVNDRPLDRHAEPGPVLYLKPGQTRTILTEENGAAVYPVIVDSAKTGDMAKMIVPHGHCFRLGDNRGQSTDSRNFGPVQMSDIQGRLDYIYWPAKSWSRLGRYPVSYRN
;
A
#
# COMPACT_ATOMS: atom_id res chain seq x y z
N MET A 1 -3.62 3.59 -11.91
CA MET A 1 -4.73 4.33 -12.53
C MET A 1 -4.96 3.82 -13.94
N PRO A 2 -6.10 4.12 -14.60
CA PRO A 2 -6.33 3.70 -15.99
C PRO A 2 -5.13 3.97 -16.89
N GLY A 3 -4.69 2.97 -17.66
CA GLY A 3 -3.54 3.07 -18.56
C GLY A 3 -2.17 2.83 -17.90
N ASP A 4 -2.06 2.85 -16.57
CA ASP A 4 -0.79 2.52 -15.91
C ASP A 4 -0.45 1.03 -16.11
N THR A 5 0.84 0.72 -16.21
CA THR A 5 1.33 -0.63 -15.99
C THR A 5 1.59 -0.86 -14.50
N VAL A 6 1.19 -2.02 -13.99
CA VAL A 6 1.46 -2.45 -12.61
C VAL A 6 2.10 -3.84 -12.63
N GLU A 7 3.16 -4.02 -11.86
CA GLU A 7 3.92 -5.26 -11.73
C GLU A 7 4.38 -5.38 -10.28
N ILE A 8 4.42 -6.59 -9.73
CA ILE A 8 5.13 -6.84 -8.46
C ILE A 8 6.28 -7.78 -8.77
N ARG A 9 7.50 -7.28 -8.62
CA ARG A 9 8.74 -8.02 -8.87
C ARG A 9 9.64 -7.91 -7.65
N ASP A 10 10.13 -9.05 -7.17
CA ASP A 10 10.90 -9.15 -5.94
C ASP A 10 10.19 -8.50 -4.74
N ASN A 11 8.85 -8.68 -4.67
CA ASN A 11 7.94 -8.03 -3.72
C ASN A 11 7.87 -6.49 -3.77
N ILE A 12 8.51 -5.83 -4.75
CA ILE A 12 8.44 -4.39 -4.94
C ILE A 12 7.33 -4.09 -5.94
N LEU A 13 6.46 -3.13 -5.63
CA LEU A 13 5.44 -2.66 -6.57
C LEU A 13 6.10 -1.72 -7.57
N LEU A 14 5.93 -2.00 -8.86
CA LEU A 14 6.33 -1.13 -9.95
C LEU A 14 5.08 -0.54 -10.59
N VAL A 15 5.12 0.77 -10.84
CA VAL A 15 4.10 1.50 -11.59
C VAL A 15 4.78 2.17 -12.77
N ASN A 16 4.34 1.89 -14.00
CA ASN A 16 4.96 2.40 -15.22
C ASN A 16 6.47 2.13 -15.26
N ASP A 17 6.85 0.87 -14.95
CA ASP A 17 8.23 0.37 -14.87
C ASP A 17 9.11 1.01 -13.78
N ARG A 18 8.54 1.88 -12.94
CA ARG A 18 9.25 2.53 -11.84
C ARG A 18 8.89 1.85 -10.52
N PRO A 19 9.87 1.32 -9.77
CA PRO A 19 9.59 0.81 -8.43
C PRO A 19 9.13 1.96 -7.54
N LEU A 20 8.15 1.68 -6.67
CA LEU A 20 7.80 2.61 -5.60
C LEU A 20 8.86 2.57 -4.50
N ASP A 21 9.24 3.75 -4.01
CA ASP A 21 10.19 3.88 -2.92
C ASP A 21 9.58 3.37 -1.62
N ARG A 22 10.40 2.68 -0.82
CA ARG A 22 10.02 2.19 0.49
C ARG A 22 11.06 2.55 1.53
N HIS A 23 10.59 2.99 2.68
CA HIS A 23 11.44 3.27 3.84
C HIS A 23 10.97 2.44 5.02
N ALA A 24 11.91 1.90 5.79
CA ALA A 24 11.55 1.27 7.05
C ALA A 24 11.15 2.37 8.03
N GLU A 25 9.97 2.23 8.64
CA GLU A 25 9.60 3.11 9.75
C GLU A 25 10.23 2.59 11.04
N PRO A 26 10.82 3.46 11.89
CA PRO A 26 11.14 3.11 13.26
C PRO A 26 9.81 2.88 14.01
N GLY A 27 9.38 1.62 14.13
CA GLY A 27 8.08 1.32 14.72
C GLY A 27 8.01 -0.11 15.25
N PRO A 28 7.03 -0.41 16.12
CA PRO A 28 6.89 -1.75 16.67
C PRO A 28 6.61 -2.74 15.53
N VAL A 29 7.40 -3.81 15.49
CA VAL A 29 6.98 -5.04 14.82
C VAL A 29 5.61 -5.41 15.38
N LEU A 30 4.61 -5.52 14.52
CA LEU A 30 3.29 -5.97 14.95
C LEU A 30 3.36 -7.47 15.22
N TYR A 31 3.61 -7.84 16.48
CA TYR A 31 3.57 -9.23 16.95
C TYR A 31 2.12 -9.70 17.06
N LEU A 32 1.52 -10.06 15.93
CA LEU A 32 0.13 -10.52 15.90
C LEU A 32 0.01 -11.99 16.31
N LYS A 33 1.06 -12.80 16.13
CA LYS A 33 1.18 -14.21 16.54
C LYS A 33 2.64 -14.60 16.85
N PRO A 34 2.91 -15.54 17.78
CA PRO A 34 4.26 -16.07 18.01
C PRO A 34 4.86 -16.62 16.72
N GLY A 35 6.09 -16.21 16.38
CA GLY A 35 6.81 -16.68 15.19
C GLY A 35 6.49 -15.97 13.87
N GLN A 36 5.57 -15.01 13.84
CA GLN A 36 5.30 -14.18 12.67
C GLN A 36 5.74 -12.73 12.92
N THR A 37 6.86 -12.35 12.30
CA THR A 37 7.36 -10.97 12.32
C THR A 37 6.74 -10.21 11.14
N ARG A 38 6.03 -9.12 11.44
CA ARG A 38 5.54 -8.16 10.44
C ARG A 38 6.28 -6.84 10.56
N THR A 39 6.78 -6.35 9.44
CA THR A 39 7.46 -5.06 9.38
C THR A 39 6.52 -4.02 8.83
N ILE A 40 6.51 -2.83 9.45
CA ILE A 40 5.86 -1.65 8.89
C ILE A 40 6.90 -0.90 8.06
N LEU A 41 6.58 -0.66 6.80
CA LEU A 41 7.32 0.21 5.90
C LEU A 41 6.42 1.39 5.52
N THR A 42 6.99 2.51 5.11
CA THR A 42 6.29 3.51 4.30
C THR A 42 6.52 3.22 2.82
N GLU A 43 5.47 3.36 2.00
CA GLU A 43 5.54 3.28 0.55
C GLU A 43 5.10 4.64 -0.04
N GLU A 44 5.92 5.19 -0.93
CA GLU A 44 5.65 6.47 -1.58
C GLU A 44 5.06 6.26 -2.98
N ASN A 45 3.93 6.91 -3.26
CA ASN A 45 3.30 6.93 -4.57
C ASN A 45 2.95 8.37 -4.96
N GLY A 46 3.84 9.00 -5.72
CA GLY A 46 3.74 10.42 -6.05
C GLY A 46 3.86 11.28 -4.78
N ALA A 47 2.85 12.10 -4.49
CA ALA A 47 2.83 12.96 -3.31
C ALA A 47 2.25 12.28 -2.06
N ALA A 48 1.84 11.02 -2.16
CA ALA A 48 1.18 10.31 -1.08
C ALA A 48 2.09 9.24 -0.47
N VAL A 49 2.12 9.20 0.86
CA VAL A 49 2.93 8.25 1.64
C VAL A 49 2.01 7.45 2.54
N TYR A 50 2.09 6.12 2.47
CA TYR A 50 1.23 5.21 3.21
C TYR A 50 2.05 4.17 3.99
N PRO A 51 1.68 3.86 5.24
CA PRO A 51 2.24 2.74 5.94
C PRO A 51 1.70 1.43 5.35
N VAL A 52 2.59 0.49 5.09
CA VAL A 52 2.28 -0.86 4.61
C VAL A 52 2.89 -1.88 5.54
N ILE A 53 2.13 -2.94 5.79
CA ILE A 53 2.56 -4.08 6.61
C ILE A 53 2.98 -5.18 5.65
N VAL A 54 4.24 -5.59 5.75
CA VAL A 54 4.81 -6.68 4.96
C VAL A 54 5.16 -7.85 5.89
N ASP A 55 4.77 -9.06 5.48
CA ASP A 55 5.26 -10.28 6.10
C ASP A 55 6.71 -10.54 5.63
N SER A 56 7.57 -11.06 6.50
CA SER A 56 8.93 -11.48 6.12
C SER A 56 8.93 -12.61 5.07
N ALA A 57 7.80 -13.33 4.96
CA ALA A 57 7.52 -14.27 3.89
C ALA A 57 6.86 -13.51 2.71
N LYS A 58 7.42 -13.71 1.51
CA LYS A 58 7.08 -13.02 0.26
C LYS A 58 5.57 -12.77 0.11
N THR A 59 5.17 -11.50 -0.03
CA THR A 59 3.82 -11.06 -0.39
C THR A 59 3.37 -11.51 -1.79
N GLY A 60 4.29 -12.07 -2.56
CA GLY A 60 4.06 -12.69 -3.87
C GLY A 60 4.36 -11.74 -5.01
N ASP A 61 4.96 -12.27 -6.07
CA ASP A 61 5.17 -11.54 -7.32
C ASP A 61 3.90 -11.61 -8.19
N MET A 62 3.72 -10.61 -9.03
CA MET A 62 2.58 -10.48 -9.94
C MET A 62 3.10 -10.03 -11.30
N ALA A 63 2.71 -10.77 -12.33
CA ALA A 63 3.06 -10.42 -13.71
C ALA A 63 2.55 -9.01 -14.06
N LYS A 64 3.31 -8.33 -14.92
CA LYS A 64 2.95 -7.00 -15.41
C LYS A 64 1.59 -7.03 -16.09
N MET A 65 0.75 -6.05 -15.77
CA MET A 65 -0.52 -5.83 -16.45
C MET A 65 -0.80 -4.35 -16.66
N ILE A 66 -1.64 -4.03 -17.64
CA ILE A 66 -2.15 -2.67 -17.88
C ILE A 66 -3.49 -2.54 -17.16
N VAL A 67 -3.67 -1.47 -16.39
CA VAL A 67 -4.96 -1.16 -15.77
C VAL A 67 -5.95 -0.72 -16.86
N PRO A 68 -7.09 -1.42 -17.03
CA PRO A 68 -8.07 -1.06 -18.06
C PRO A 68 -8.65 0.34 -17.88
N HIS A 69 -9.18 0.91 -18.96
CA HIS A 69 -9.92 2.15 -18.88
C HIS A 69 -11.11 2.02 -17.89
N GLY A 70 -11.37 3.08 -17.12
CA GLY A 70 -12.43 3.09 -16.10
C GLY A 70 -12.18 2.21 -14.87
N HIS A 71 -11.00 1.59 -14.74
CA HIS A 71 -10.64 0.77 -13.59
C HIS A 71 -9.49 1.36 -12.77
N CYS A 72 -9.40 0.99 -11.50
CA CYS A 72 -8.23 1.23 -10.68
C CYS A 72 -7.65 -0.09 -10.17
N PHE A 73 -6.33 -0.10 -9.98
CA PHE A 73 -5.64 -1.19 -9.28
C PHE A 73 -5.41 -0.74 -7.85
N ARG A 74 -5.80 -1.56 -6.87
CA ARG A 74 -5.73 -1.22 -5.45
C ARG A 74 -5.10 -2.33 -4.63
N LEU A 75 -4.34 -1.95 -3.61
CA LEU A 75 -3.70 -2.86 -2.67
C LEU A 75 -4.14 -2.48 -1.25
N GLY A 76 -4.31 -3.49 -0.39
CA GLY A 76 -4.47 -3.26 1.04
C GLY A 76 -3.14 -3.02 1.73
N ASP A 77 -3.15 -2.24 2.81
CA ASP A 77 -1.94 -1.93 3.59
C ASP A 77 -1.33 -3.19 4.21
N ASN A 78 -2.16 -4.16 4.61
CA ASN A 78 -1.70 -5.47 5.06
C ASN A 78 -1.41 -6.39 3.86
N ARG A 79 -0.25 -6.19 3.24
CA ARG A 79 0.13 -6.80 1.96
C ARG A 79 0.05 -8.32 2.00
N GLY A 80 0.45 -8.96 3.09
CA GLY A 80 0.45 -10.42 3.20
C GLY A 80 -0.92 -11.06 3.45
N GLN A 81 -1.94 -10.29 3.84
CA GLN A 81 -3.24 -10.82 4.26
C GLN A 81 -4.44 -10.17 3.55
N SER A 82 -4.21 -9.14 2.76
CA SER A 82 -5.25 -8.47 1.99
C SER A 82 -5.65 -9.32 0.78
N THR A 83 -6.96 -9.50 0.59
CA THR A 83 -7.53 -9.91 -0.70
C THR A 83 -7.85 -8.66 -1.48
N ASP A 84 -7.08 -8.39 -2.53
CA ASP A 84 -7.18 -7.14 -3.30
C ASP A 84 -6.97 -7.39 -4.81
N SER A 85 -6.59 -6.35 -5.57
CA SER A 85 -6.48 -6.47 -7.02
C SER A 85 -5.45 -7.51 -7.49
N ARG A 86 -4.54 -7.97 -6.62
CA ARG A 86 -3.68 -9.12 -6.91
C ARG A 86 -4.44 -10.43 -7.07
N ASN A 87 -5.59 -10.55 -6.40
CA ASN A 87 -6.40 -11.76 -6.37
C ASN A 87 -7.56 -11.73 -7.36
N PHE A 88 -8.25 -10.59 -7.46
CA PHE A 88 -9.47 -10.45 -8.27
C PHE A 88 -9.34 -9.44 -9.42
N GLY A 89 -8.18 -8.82 -9.60
CA GLY A 89 -7.93 -7.85 -10.67
C GLY A 89 -8.36 -6.41 -10.34
N PRO A 90 -8.22 -5.49 -11.31
CA PRO A 90 -8.66 -4.10 -11.17
C PRO A 90 -10.15 -3.97 -10.88
N VAL A 91 -10.54 -2.91 -10.18
CA VAL A 91 -11.92 -2.62 -9.80
C VAL A 91 -12.46 -1.47 -10.63
N GLN A 92 -13.73 -1.52 -11.02
CA GLN A 92 -14.39 -0.42 -11.71
C GLN A 92 -14.44 0.82 -10.83
N MET A 93 -14.04 1.97 -11.35
CA MET A 93 -14.05 3.23 -10.61
C MET A 93 -15.49 3.67 -10.27
N SER A 94 -16.49 3.26 -11.05
CA SER A 94 -17.91 3.50 -10.77
C SER A 94 -18.39 2.84 -9.48
N ASP A 95 -17.72 1.79 -9.01
CA ASP A 95 -18.09 1.08 -7.79
C ASP A 95 -17.54 1.80 -6.53
N ILE A 96 -16.67 2.80 -6.72
CA ILE A 96 -16.06 3.56 -5.63
C ILE A 96 -17.05 4.63 -5.15
N GLN A 97 -17.62 4.42 -3.97
CA GLN A 97 -18.59 5.34 -3.37
C GLN A 97 -17.95 6.59 -2.74
N GLY A 98 -16.66 6.53 -2.38
CA GLY A 98 -15.99 7.64 -1.73
C GLY A 98 -14.54 7.36 -1.40
N ARG A 99 -13.87 8.38 -0.85
CA ARG A 99 -12.48 8.34 -0.39
C ARG A 99 -12.43 8.66 1.10
N LEU A 100 -11.66 7.87 1.84
CA LEU A 100 -11.34 8.18 3.23
C LEU A 100 -10.17 9.17 3.25
N ASP A 101 -10.41 10.37 3.78
CA ASP A 101 -9.40 11.43 3.81
C ASP A 101 -8.80 11.67 5.21
N TYR A 102 -9.51 11.35 6.30
CA TYR A 102 -9.10 11.73 7.66
C TYR A 102 -9.27 10.59 8.69
N ILE A 103 -8.30 10.49 9.61
CA ILE A 103 -8.41 9.73 10.85
C ILE A 103 -8.74 10.74 11.95
N TYR A 104 -9.96 10.70 12.49
CA TYR A 104 -10.43 11.70 13.44
C TYR A 104 -10.03 11.41 14.90
N TRP A 105 -9.62 10.17 15.21
CA TRP A 105 -9.25 9.74 16.56
C TRP A 105 -7.73 9.46 16.68
N PRO A 106 -7.08 9.85 17.79
CA PRO A 106 -7.64 10.63 18.90
C PRO A 106 -7.89 12.09 18.55
N ALA A 107 -8.90 12.70 19.16
CA ALA A 107 -9.38 14.05 18.79
C ALA A 107 -8.29 15.14 18.83
N LYS A 108 -7.29 15.00 19.71
CA LYS A 108 -6.15 15.92 19.82
C LYS A 108 -5.10 15.76 18.71
N SER A 109 -5.14 14.68 17.95
CA SER A 109 -4.16 14.32 16.92
C SER A 109 -4.86 13.70 15.70
N TRP A 110 -5.96 14.30 15.28
CA TRP A 110 -6.56 13.97 13.98
C TRP A 110 -5.53 14.18 12.87
N SER A 111 -5.57 13.34 11.85
CA SER A 111 -4.59 13.35 10.77
C SER A 111 -5.24 13.08 9.41
N ARG A 112 -4.56 13.52 8.34
CA ARG A 112 -5.00 13.27 6.97
C ARG A 112 -4.27 12.03 6.43
N LEU A 113 -5.03 11.09 5.86
CA LEU A 113 -4.48 9.92 5.19
C LEU A 113 -3.60 10.35 4.00
N GLY A 114 -2.51 9.63 3.77
CA GLY A 114 -1.57 9.89 2.69
C GLY A 114 -0.62 11.09 2.91
N ARG A 115 -0.70 11.77 4.06
CA ARG A 115 0.20 12.87 4.45
C ARG A 115 0.89 12.58 5.78
N TYR A 116 1.41 11.36 5.94
CA TYR A 116 2.17 11.02 7.14
C TYR A 116 3.34 12.00 7.30
N PRO A 117 3.43 12.75 8.41
CA PRO A 117 4.53 13.66 8.63
C PRO A 117 5.82 12.86 8.71
N VAL A 118 6.82 13.37 7.99
CA VAL A 118 8.19 12.86 7.86
C VAL A 118 8.98 13.07 9.17
N SER A 119 8.35 12.93 10.33
CA SER A 119 8.94 13.23 11.64
C SER A 119 9.69 12.04 12.27
N TYR A 120 9.94 10.98 11.50
CA TYR A 120 10.80 9.85 11.89
C TYR A 120 12.06 9.73 11.00
N ARG A 121 12.46 10.81 10.32
CA ARG A 121 13.82 10.94 9.76
C ARG A 121 14.79 11.32 10.89
N ASN A 122 15.25 10.34 11.65
CA ASN A 122 16.48 10.45 12.44
C ASN A 122 17.55 9.56 11.81
#